data_AF-A0A447TN42-F1
#
_entry.id   AF-A0A447TN42-F1
#
_cell.length_a   1.000
_cell.length_b   1.000
_cell.length_c   1.000
_cell.angle_alpha   90.00
_cell.angle_beta   90.00
_cell.angle_gamma   90.00
#
_symmetry.space_group_name_H-M   'P 1'
#
loop_
_entity.id
_entity.type
_entity.pdbx_description
1 polymer ?
#
loop_
_entity_poly.entity_id
_entity_poly.type
_entity_poly.pdbx_seq_one_letter_code
_entity_poly.pdbx_strand_id
1 'polypeptide(L)'
;MRQSENMSRPSSTHGGDFQSYINLGFDVSGWDVDPKTVTQSNAKGLLGALRDMQAKAKAAGHTLALSMSIGGWSMSNGFHETAASDSSRKIFAKGVVKLFKQFPMFSEVDIDWEYPNNEGAGNPFGPEDGANYALLIAETA
;
A
#
# COMPACT_ATOMS: atom_id res chain seq x y z
N MET A 1 1.54 19.89 -26.91
CA MET A 1 0.18 19.30 -26.90
C MET A 1 -0.05 18.69 -25.53
N ARG A 2 -0.96 19.26 -24.73
CA ARG A 2 -1.47 18.62 -23.51
C ARG A 2 -2.58 17.67 -23.94
N GLN A 3 -2.38 16.36 -23.81
CA GLN A 3 -3.47 15.40 -23.90
C GLN A 3 -4.06 15.25 -22.51
N SER A 4 -5.28 15.75 -22.37
CA SER A 4 -6.21 15.42 -21.31
C SER A 4 -6.65 13.97 -21.45
N GLU A 5 -6.33 13.13 -20.48
CA GLU A 5 -7.02 11.85 -20.31
C GLU A 5 -7.66 11.80 -18.93
N ASN A 6 -8.95 12.12 -18.94
CA ASN A 6 -9.89 11.81 -17.89
C ASN A 6 -10.21 10.31 -18.01
N MET A 7 -9.58 9.49 -17.17
CA MET A 7 -9.89 8.07 -17.04
C MET A 7 -9.72 7.70 -15.58
N SER A 8 -10.76 7.14 -14.99
CA SER A 8 -10.84 6.52 -13.66
C SER A 8 -9.82 5.39 -13.53
N ARG A 9 -8.54 5.74 -13.38
CA ARG A 9 -7.45 4.82 -13.04
C ARG A 9 -7.51 4.58 -11.54
N PRO A 10 -7.37 3.32 -11.05
CA PRO A 10 -7.07 3.11 -9.64
C PRO A 10 -5.83 3.94 -9.30
N SER A 11 -5.87 4.66 -8.19
CA SER A 11 -4.94 5.71 -7.76
C SER A 11 -3.48 5.29 -7.57
N SER A 12 -3.09 4.10 -8.02
CA SER A 12 -1.71 3.60 -8.01
C SER A 12 -0.76 4.55 -8.77
N THR A 13 0.06 5.25 -8.00
CA THR A 13 1.12 6.17 -8.43
C THR A 13 2.37 5.39 -8.85
N HIS A 14 2.23 4.40 -9.74
CA HIS A 14 3.31 3.52 -10.20
C HIS A 14 4.64 4.26 -10.49
N GLY A 15 4.54 5.45 -11.08
CA GLY A 15 5.67 6.35 -11.30
C GLY A 15 6.39 6.77 -10.01
N GLY A 16 5.65 7.26 -9.01
CA GLY A 16 6.20 7.63 -7.70
C GLY A 16 6.71 6.42 -6.92
N ASP A 17 5.96 5.32 -6.94
CA ASP A 17 6.19 4.18 -6.06
C ASP A 17 7.49 3.44 -6.41
N PHE A 18 7.75 3.20 -7.70
CA PHE A 18 8.88 2.37 -8.12
C PHE A 18 9.64 2.79 -9.39
N GLN A 19 9.29 3.90 -10.05
CA GLN A 19 9.98 4.34 -11.29
C GLN A 19 10.69 5.69 -11.16
N SER A 20 10.31 6.54 -10.20
CA SER A 20 10.88 7.87 -10.01
C SER A 20 12.30 7.81 -9.44
N TYR A 21 13.06 8.89 -9.61
CA TYR A 21 14.50 8.94 -9.26
C TYR A 21 14.92 10.26 -8.61
N ILE A 22 14.34 11.37 -9.06
CA ILE A 22 14.55 12.71 -8.49
C ILE A 22 14.15 12.70 -7.00
N ASN A 23 15.02 13.23 -6.14
CA ASN A 23 14.89 13.27 -4.67
C ASN A 23 14.91 11.90 -3.95
N LEU A 24 15.22 10.81 -4.65
CA LEU A 24 15.09 9.44 -4.12
C LEU A 24 16.40 8.65 -4.14
N GLY A 25 17.53 9.32 -4.39
CA GLY A 25 18.87 8.73 -4.33
C GLY A 25 19.24 7.87 -5.55
N PHE A 26 18.57 8.09 -6.69
CA PHE A 26 18.86 7.40 -7.95
C PHE A 26 19.26 8.42 -9.02
N ASP A 27 20.26 8.08 -9.84
CA ASP A 27 20.75 8.95 -10.92
C ASP A 27 19.98 8.77 -12.23
N VAL A 28 19.23 7.66 -12.37
CA VAL A 28 18.47 7.30 -13.57
C VAL A 28 17.06 6.87 -13.20
N SER A 29 16.11 7.19 -14.08
CA SER A 29 14.71 6.77 -13.98
C SER A 29 14.56 5.26 -14.14
N GLY A 30 13.62 4.66 -13.41
CA GLY A 30 13.22 3.26 -13.56
C GLY A 30 12.02 3.06 -14.48
N TRP A 31 11.94 3.78 -15.62
CA TRP A 31 10.83 3.63 -16.57
C TRP A 31 10.74 2.22 -17.17
N ASP A 32 11.84 1.46 -17.13
CA ASP A 32 11.97 0.07 -17.52
C ASP A 32 11.46 -0.91 -16.45
N VAL A 33 11.17 -0.45 -15.23
CA VAL A 33 10.59 -1.28 -14.18
C VAL A 33 9.12 -1.55 -14.49
N ASP A 34 8.81 -2.79 -14.87
CA ASP A 34 7.45 -3.24 -15.15
C ASP A 34 6.62 -3.38 -13.85
N PRO A 35 5.48 -2.67 -13.73
CA PRO A 35 4.58 -2.78 -12.58
C PRO A 35 4.16 -4.21 -12.22
N LYS A 36 4.12 -5.13 -13.20
CA LYS A 36 3.68 -6.51 -12.97
C LYS A 36 4.77 -7.40 -12.39
N THR A 37 6.03 -7.03 -12.57
CA THR A 37 7.20 -7.84 -12.20
C THR A 37 8.16 -7.13 -11.24
N VAL A 38 7.81 -5.91 -10.80
CA VAL A 38 8.56 -5.17 -9.80
C VAL A 38 8.72 -5.98 -8.51
N THR A 39 9.89 -5.89 -7.91
CA THR A 39 10.26 -6.50 -6.64
C THR A 39 11.04 -5.47 -5.83
N GLN A 40 11.29 -5.77 -4.55
CA GLN A 40 12.15 -4.91 -3.74
C GLN A 40 13.53 -4.65 -4.37
N SER A 41 14.14 -5.63 -5.03
CA SER A 41 15.52 -5.49 -5.53
C SER A 41 15.62 -4.56 -6.74
N ASN A 42 14.63 -4.55 -7.63
CA ASN A 42 14.63 -3.74 -8.84
C ASN A 42 13.80 -2.44 -8.72
N ALA A 43 13.06 -2.25 -7.63
CA ALA A 43 12.33 -1.01 -7.40
C ALA A 43 13.27 0.20 -7.35
N LYS A 44 12.86 1.26 -8.06
CA LYS A 44 13.28 2.64 -7.84
C LYS A 44 12.20 3.33 -7.02
N GLY A 45 11.97 4.62 -7.24
CA GLY A 45 10.89 5.35 -6.57
C GLY A 45 11.03 5.35 -5.05
N LEU A 46 9.91 5.66 -4.38
CA LEU A 46 9.86 5.70 -2.93
C LEU A 46 10.19 4.33 -2.32
N LEU A 47 9.73 3.23 -2.91
CA LEU A 47 9.98 1.88 -2.39
C LEU A 47 11.46 1.52 -2.45
N GLY A 48 12.15 1.85 -3.55
CA GLY A 48 13.59 1.69 -3.67
C GLY A 48 14.36 2.56 -2.68
N ALA A 49 13.92 3.80 -2.47
CA ALA A 49 14.55 4.71 -1.52
C ALA A 49 14.40 4.22 -0.07
N LEU A 50 13.22 3.69 0.30
CA LEU A 50 12.97 3.11 1.63
C LEU A 50 13.83 1.86 1.87
N ARG A 51 13.97 0.98 0.87
CA ARG A 51 14.90 -0.15 0.92
C ARG A 51 16.32 0.32 1.25
N ASP A 52 16.81 1.31 0.50
CA ASP A 52 18.19 1.79 0.64
C ASP A 52 18.39 2.53 1.98
N MET A 53 17.36 3.24 2.46
CA MET A 53 17.35 3.87 3.78
C MET A 53 17.39 2.84 4.91
N GLN A 54 16.61 1.76 4.84
CA GLN A 54 16.64 0.68 5.83
C GLN A 54 18.01 -0.01 5.87
N ALA A 55 18.63 -0.24 4.71
CA ALA A 55 19.99 -0.78 4.62
C ALA A 55 21.03 0.17 5.26
N LYS A 56 20.93 1.47 5.01
CA LYS A 56 21.81 2.49 5.64
C LYS A 56 21.62 2.55 7.15
N ALA A 57 20.39 2.53 7.64
CA ALA A 57 20.09 2.50 9.07
C ALA A 57 20.72 1.27 9.73
N LYS A 58 20.56 0.09 9.12
CA LYS A 58 21.18 -1.16 9.60
C LYS A 58 22.70 -1.08 9.65
N ALA A 59 23.34 -0.52 8.63
CA ALA A 59 24.79 -0.32 8.60
C ALA A 59 25.28 0.64 9.69
N ALA A 60 24.45 1.59 10.11
CA ALA A 60 24.72 2.50 11.22
C ALA A 60 24.38 1.92 12.61
N GLY A 61 23.94 0.65 12.68
CA GLY A 61 23.57 0.01 13.94
C GLY A 61 22.15 0.33 14.44
N HIS A 62 21.29 0.84 13.57
CA HIS A 62 19.88 1.12 13.88
C HIS A 62 18.94 0.08 13.25
N THR A 63 17.86 -0.22 13.95
CA THR A 63 16.74 -0.99 13.39
C THR A 63 15.68 -0.02 12.88
N LEU A 64 15.46 0.02 11.57
CA LEU A 64 14.39 0.79 10.95
C LEU A 64 13.25 -0.15 10.55
N ALA A 65 12.14 -0.09 11.28
CA ALA A 65 10.89 -0.74 10.89
C ALA A 65 10.21 0.06 9.78
N LEU A 66 9.61 -0.63 8.83
CA LEU A 66 8.84 -0.02 7.75
C LEU A 66 7.43 -0.62 7.76
N SER A 67 6.43 0.26 7.76
CA SER A 67 5.02 -0.10 7.66
C SER A 67 4.44 0.31 6.32
N MET A 68 3.51 -0.50 5.79
CA MET A 68 2.67 -0.11 4.66
C MET A 68 1.27 0.26 5.18
N SER A 69 0.87 1.52 5.00
CA SER A 69 -0.51 1.93 5.26
C SER A 69 -1.40 1.71 4.04
N ILE A 70 -2.57 1.10 4.26
CA ILE A 70 -3.60 0.84 3.25
C ILE A 70 -4.85 1.60 3.66
N GLY A 71 -5.31 2.51 2.81
CA GLY A 71 -6.51 3.31 3.06
C GLY A 71 -6.19 4.80 3.15
N GLY A 72 -6.52 5.40 4.29
CA GLY A 72 -6.53 6.84 4.51
C GLY A 72 -7.82 7.49 3.99
N TRP A 73 -7.96 8.78 4.26
CA TRP A 73 -9.16 9.57 4.00
C TRP A 73 -9.79 9.35 2.62
N SER A 74 -8.98 9.41 1.56
CA SER A 74 -9.48 9.35 0.17
C SER A 74 -9.60 7.95 -0.42
N MET A 75 -9.15 6.91 0.28
CA MET A 75 -9.10 5.54 -0.25
C MET A 75 -9.72 4.51 0.71
N SER A 76 -10.55 4.96 1.66
CA SER A 76 -11.28 4.08 2.58
C SER A 76 -12.60 3.53 2.03
N ASN A 77 -13.02 3.95 0.84
CA ASN A 77 -14.35 3.69 0.28
C ASN A 77 -14.67 2.20 -0.01
N GLY A 78 -13.67 1.31 -0.02
CA GLY A 78 -13.87 -0.12 -0.28
C GLY A 78 -13.84 -1.01 0.96
N PHE A 79 -13.59 -0.44 2.15
CA PHE A 79 -13.41 -1.26 3.35
C PHE A 79 -14.70 -1.90 3.85
N HIS A 80 -15.83 -1.22 3.73
CA HIS A 80 -17.14 -1.75 4.10
C HIS A 80 -17.41 -3.08 3.40
N GLU A 81 -17.30 -3.15 2.06
CA GLU A 81 -17.51 -4.41 1.33
C GLU A 81 -16.36 -5.41 1.56
N THR A 82 -15.13 -4.91 1.69
CA THR A 82 -13.96 -5.77 1.93
C THR A 82 -14.10 -6.54 3.25
N ALA A 83 -14.63 -5.91 4.30
CA ALA A 83 -14.80 -6.52 5.61
C ALA A 83 -16.06 -7.42 5.71
N ALA A 84 -17.07 -7.18 4.86
CA ALA A 84 -18.41 -7.75 4.99
C ALA A 84 -18.53 -9.28 4.91
N SER A 85 -17.57 -9.98 4.27
CA SER A 85 -17.67 -11.43 4.07
C SER A 85 -16.33 -12.15 4.26
N ASP A 86 -16.40 -13.42 4.67
CA ASP A 86 -15.21 -14.29 4.80
C ASP A 86 -14.40 -14.37 3.49
N SER A 87 -15.07 -14.43 2.34
CA SER A 87 -14.39 -14.50 1.04
C SER A 87 -13.66 -13.20 0.70
N SER A 88 -14.28 -12.04 0.92
CA SER A 88 -13.65 -10.73 0.65
C SER A 88 -12.49 -10.44 1.60
N ARG A 89 -12.63 -10.75 2.90
CA ARG A 89 -11.54 -10.61 3.88
C ARG A 89 -10.34 -11.50 3.56
N LYS A 90 -10.56 -12.76 3.18
CA LYS A 90 -9.48 -13.66 2.73
C LYS A 90 -8.78 -13.17 1.46
N ILE A 91 -9.50 -12.51 0.54
CA ILE A 91 -8.87 -11.91 -0.64
C ILE A 91 -7.95 -10.77 -0.22
N PHE A 92 -8.41 -9.90 0.68
CA PHE A 92 -7.61 -8.80 1.23
C PHE A 92 -6.35 -9.32 1.94
N ALA A 93 -6.50 -10.26 2.89
CA ALA A 93 -5.38 -10.85 3.62
C ALA A 93 -4.35 -11.49 2.67
N LYS A 94 -4.79 -12.22 1.64
CA LYS A 94 -3.89 -12.76 0.59
C LYS A 94 -3.16 -11.66 -0.17
N GLY A 95 -3.81 -10.53 -0.42
CA GLY A 95 -3.21 -9.34 -1.03
C GLY A 95 -2.08 -8.76 -0.16
N VAL A 96 -2.33 -8.59 1.14
CA VAL A 96 -1.32 -8.14 2.12
C VAL A 96 -0.14 -9.11 2.16
N VAL A 97 -0.39 -10.41 2.27
CA VAL A 97 0.67 -11.43 2.24
C VAL A 97 1.48 -11.38 0.94
N LYS A 98 0.81 -11.20 -0.21
CA LYS A 98 1.49 -11.07 -1.49
C LYS A 98 2.40 -9.84 -1.51
N LEU A 99 1.93 -8.70 -0.99
CA LEU A 99 2.73 -7.48 -0.91
C LEU A 99 4.00 -7.69 -0.07
N PHE A 100 3.90 -8.34 1.09
CA PHE A 100 5.05 -8.59 1.97
C PHE A 100 6.03 -9.59 1.37
N LYS A 101 5.55 -10.56 0.59
CA LYS A 101 6.42 -11.44 -0.20
C LYS A 101 7.16 -10.70 -1.30
N GLN A 102 6.53 -9.69 -1.91
CA GLN A 102 7.11 -8.88 -2.97
C GLN A 102 8.10 -7.83 -2.44
N PHE A 103 7.83 -7.30 -1.25
CA PHE A 103 8.61 -6.28 -0.55
C PHE A 103 8.90 -6.67 0.92
N PRO A 104 9.80 -7.64 1.14
CA PRO A 104 10.10 -8.17 2.48
C PRO A 104 10.76 -7.16 3.46
N MET A 105 11.05 -5.93 3.03
CA MET A 105 11.50 -4.83 3.90
C MET A 105 10.41 -4.33 4.85
N PHE A 106 9.13 -4.52 4.49
CA PHE A 106 8.02 -4.16 5.36
C PHE A 106 7.84 -5.23 6.43
N SER A 107 7.77 -4.77 7.68
CA SER A 107 7.52 -5.61 8.85
C SER A 107 6.13 -5.38 9.43
N GLU A 108 5.46 -4.32 9.03
CA GLU A 108 4.20 -3.84 9.61
C GLU A 108 3.22 -3.47 8.49
N VAL A 109 1.94 -3.75 8.73
CA VAL A 109 0.82 -3.27 7.89
C VAL A 109 -0.05 -2.41 8.78
N ASP A 110 -0.43 -1.26 8.26
CA ASP A 110 -1.34 -0.33 8.90
C ASP A 110 -2.61 -0.27 8.04
N ILE A 111 -3.76 -0.58 8.64
CA ILE A 111 -5.05 -0.53 7.94
C ILE A 111 -5.76 0.73 8.40
N ASP A 112 -5.61 1.77 7.61
CA ASP A 112 -6.15 3.09 7.90
C ASP A 112 -7.56 3.23 7.30
N TRP A 113 -8.52 2.50 7.87
CA TRP A 113 -9.92 2.64 7.50
C TRP A 113 -10.53 3.84 8.22
N GLU A 114 -10.90 4.86 7.44
CA GLU A 114 -11.53 6.09 7.92
C GLU A 114 -13.00 6.24 7.44
N TYR A 115 -14.01 5.83 8.20
CA TYR A 115 -13.93 5.07 9.46
C TYR A 115 -15.00 3.96 9.47
N PRO A 116 -14.83 2.86 10.23
CA PRO A 116 -15.88 1.87 10.44
C PRO A 116 -17.15 2.54 11.01
N ASN A 117 -18.31 2.27 10.41
CA ASN A 117 -19.61 2.82 10.82
C ASN A 117 -19.66 4.37 10.82
N ASN A 118 -18.88 5.01 9.94
CA ASN A 118 -18.94 6.44 9.71
C ASN A 118 -18.73 6.75 8.24
N GLU A 119 -19.47 7.72 7.72
CA GLU A 119 -19.41 8.11 6.31
C GLU A 119 -18.03 8.64 5.90
N GLY A 120 -17.27 9.28 6.80
CA GLY A 120 -15.94 9.81 6.46
C GLY A 120 -15.96 10.68 5.20
N ALA A 121 -15.20 10.29 4.17
CA ALA A 121 -15.12 10.99 2.89
C ALA A 121 -16.26 10.66 1.90
N GLY A 122 -17.45 10.27 2.38
CA GLY A 122 -18.56 9.82 1.54
C GLY A 122 -18.51 8.31 1.22
N ASN A 123 -17.96 7.53 2.14
CA ASN A 123 -17.75 6.09 2.01
C ASN A 123 -19.03 5.33 2.41
N PRO A 124 -19.29 4.13 1.83
CA PRO A 124 -20.26 3.19 2.39
C PRO A 124 -19.92 2.84 3.85
N PHE A 125 -20.93 2.73 4.70
CA PHE A 125 -20.77 2.42 6.12
C PHE A 125 -22.00 1.70 6.68
N GLY A 126 -21.81 0.95 7.76
CA GLY A 126 -22.88 0.26 8.49
C GLY A 126 -22.49 -0.09 9.93
N PRO A 127 -23.47 -0.33 10.82
CA PRO A 127 -23.20 -0.68 12.22
C PRO A 127 -22.39 -1.98 12.38
N GLU A 128 -22.38 -2.85 11.38
CA GLU A 128 -21.60 -4.10 11.32
C GLU A 128 -20.10 -3.89 11.10
N ASP A 129 -19.68 -2.70 10.63
CA ASP A 129 -18.30 -2.45 10.20
C ASP A 129 -17.28 -2.73 11.30
N GLY A 130 -17.57 -2.34 12.55
CA GLY A 130 -16.65 -2.59 13.66
C GLY A 130 -16.42 -4.08 13.92
N ALA A 131 -17.48 -4.89 13.88
CA ALA A 131 -17.38 -6.34 14.07
C ALA A 131 -16.68 -7.00 12.88
N ASN A 132 -17.02 -6.57 11.66
CA ASN A 132 -16.40 -7.06 10.44
C ASN A 132 -14.91 -6.67 10.36
N TYR A 133 -14.55 -5.48 10.85
CA TYR A 133 -13.18 -5.02 10.88
C TYR A 133 -12.33 -5.87 11.83
N ALA A 134 -12.86 -6.22 13.01
CA ALA A 134 -12.19 -7.15 13.92
C ALA A 134 -11.90 -8.52 13.27
N LEU A 135 -12.84 -9.04 12.47
CA LEU A 135 -12.62 -10.27 11.69
C LEU A 135 -11.56 -10.07 10.61
N LEU A 136 -11.53 -8.92 9.93
CA LEU A 136 -10.53 -8.61 8.91
C LEU A 136 -9.12 -8.56 9.52
N ILE A 137 -8.95 -7.94 10.68
CA ILE A 137 -7.67 -7.93 11.40
C ILE A 137 -7.26 -9.35 11.79
N ALA A 138 -8.17 -10.14 12.35
CA ALA A 138 -7.88 -11.52 12.77
C ALA A 138 -7.44 -12.42 11.60
N GLU A 139 -7.93 -12.17 10.39
CA GLU A 139 -7.56 -12.92 9.18
C GLU A 139 -6.28 -12.40 8.51
N THR A 140 -5.82 -11.19 8.86
CA THR A 140 -4.63 -10.54 8.29
C THR A 140 -3.38 -10.71 9.17
N ALA A 141 -3.54 -11.04 10.45
CA ALA A 141 -2.47 -11.32 11.41
C ALA A 141 -1.85 -12.72 11.22
#